data_AF-A0A537ZBQ5-F1
#
_entry.id   AF-A0A537ZBQ5-F1
#
_cell.length_a   1.000
_cell.length_b   1.000
_cell.length_c   1.000
_cell.angle_alpha   90.00
_cell.angle_beta   90.00
_cell.angle_gamma   90.00
#
_symmetry.space_group_name_H-M   'P 1'
#
loop_
_entity.id
_entity.type
_entity.pdbx_description
1 polymer ?
#
loop_
_entity_poly.entity_id
_entity_poly.type
_entity_poly.pdbx_seq_one_letter_code
_entity_poly.pdbx_strand_id
1 'polypeptide(L)' 'MEPRLAPAHDVTLRWETFRDAADQAGISRRYGGIHFEQGDLDARETGRVVARHCWDHAQALFAGDS' A
#
# COMPACT_ATOMS: atom_id res chain seq x y z
N MET A 1 16.79 -13.67 2.10
CA MET A 1 16.93 -12.72 3.23
C MET A 1 18.32 -12.88 3.77
N GLU A 2 19.10 -11.79 3.84
CA GLU A 2 20.51 -11.80 4.27
C GLU A 2 20.62 -11.18 5.67
N PRO A 3 20.53 -11.96 6.76
CA PRO A 3 20.30 -11.45 8.11
C PRO A 3 21.47 -10.66 8.71
N ARG A 4 22.58 -10.52 7.97
CA ARG A 4 23.81 -9.86 8.42
C ARG A 4 24.38 -8.84 7.43
N LEU A 5 23.70 -8.58 6.31
CA LEU A 5 24.17 -7.61 5.32
C LEU A 5 23.30 -6.35 5.22
N ALA A 6 22.01 -6.42 5.60
CA ALA A 6 21.13 -5.27 5.51
C ALA A 6 19.94 -5.34 6.49
N PRO A 7 19.50 -4.19 7.03
CA PRO A 7 20.28 -2.95 7.22
C PRO A 7 21.25 -3.12 8.41
N ALA A 8 22.45 -2.55 8.31
CA ALA A 8 23.48 -2.69 9.36
C ALA A 8 23.19 -1.87 10.64
N HIS A 9 22.13 -1.09 10.63
CA HIS A 9 21.63 -0.22 11.70
C HIS A 9 20.14 0.06 11.47
N ASP A 10 19.47 0.58 12.49
CA ASP A 10 18.06 0.93 12.40
C ASP A 10 17.82 1.99 11.31
N VAL A 11 16.79 1.77 10.50
CA VAL A 11 16.37 2.70 9.44
C VAL A 11 14.94 3.13 9.73
N THR A 12 14.72 4.45 9.83
CA THR A 12 13.38 5.01 9.90
C THR A 12 12.88 5.34 8.49
N LEU A 13 11.75 4.76 8.10
CA LEU A 13 11.06 5.09 6.86
C LEU A 13 10.05 6.21 7.11
N ARG A 14 9.96 7.13 6.15
CA ARG A 14 9.03 8.27 6.19
C ARG A 14 8.47 8.53 4.80
N TRP A 15 7.24 9.03 4.77
CA TRP A 15 6.52 9.39 3.56
C TRP A 15 5.74 10.66 3.82
N GLU A 16 5.67 11.54 2.82
CA GLU A 16 4.92 12.80 2.92
C GLU A 16 3.42 12.56 2.89
N THR A 17 2.98 11.50 2.20
CA THR A 17 1.57 11.11 2.12
C THR A 17 1.37 9.61 2.28
N PHE A 18 0.15 9.20 2.66
CA PHE A 18 -0.24 7.79 2.64
C PHE A 18 -0.19 7.18 1.24
N ARG A 19 -0.29 7.99 0.18
CA ARG A 19 -0.10 7.51 -1.19
C ARG A 19 1.34 7.08 -1.43
N ASP A 20 2.31 7.91 -1.04
CA ASP A 20 3.72 7.60 -1.27
C ASP A 20 4.12 6.32 -0.52
N ALA A 21 3.56 6.11 0.68
CA ALA A 21 3.72 4.86 1.42
C ALA A 21 3.13 3.65 0.67
N ALA A 22 1.90 3.78 0.14
CA ALA A 22 1.24 2.72 -0.62
C ALA A 22 1.97 2.39 -1.94
N ASP A 23 2.46 3.41 -2.64
CA ASP A 23 3.20 3.26 -3.88
C ASP A 23 4.54 2.54 -3.66
N GLN A 24 5.24 2.84 -2.56
CA GLN A 24 6.46 2.12 -2.20
C GLN A 24 6.18 0.67 -1.77
N ALA A 25 5.06 0.42 -1.07
CA ALA A 25 4.63 -0.93 -0.72
C ALA A 25 4.39 -1.79 -1.98
N GLY A 26 3.75 -1.24 -3.01
CA GLY A 26 3.59 -1.93 -4.30
C GLY A 26 4.92 -2.24 -4.99
N ILE A 27 5.84 -1.28 -5.02
CA ILE A 27 7.20 -1.47 -5.57
C ILE A 27 7.98 -2.54 -4.79
N SER A 28 7.81 -2.63 -3.48
CA SER A 28 8.51 -3.64 -2.66
C SER A 28 8.25 -5.07 -3.13
N ARG A 29 7.07 -5.34 -3.69
CA ARG A 29 6.67 -6.65 -4.23
C ARG A 29 7.39 -6.96 -5.55
N ARG A 30 7.71 -5.92 -6.33
CA ARG A 30 8.59 -6.03 -7.51
C ARG A 30 10.03 -6.32 -7.10
N TYR A 31 10.56 -5.59 -6.11
CA TYR A 31 11.91 -5.84 -5.58
C TYR A 31 12.05 -7.21 -4.91
N GLY A 32 10.97 -7.73 -4.31
CA GLY A 32 10.90 -9.08 -3.78
C GLY A 32 10.77 -10.18 -4.83
N GLY A 33 10.63 -9.84 -6.12
CA GLY A 33 10.56 -10.80 -7.23
C GLY A 33 9.24 -11.58 -7.33
N ILE A 34 8.16 -11.11 -6.71
CA ILE A 34 6.88 -11.85 -6.59
C ILE A 34 5.70 -11.20 -7.32
N HIS A 35 5.90 -10.04 -7.97
CA HIS A 35 4.89 -9.40 -8.82
C HIS A 35 5.54 -8.72 -10.03
N PHE A 36 4.90 -8.85 -11.20
CA PHE A 36 5.23 -8.08 -12.41
C PHE A 36 4.67 -6.66 -12.32
N GLU A 37 5.22 -5.73 -13.10
CA GLU A 37 4.81 -4.32 -13.11
C GLU A 37 3.32 -4.12 -13.36
N GLN A 38 2.74 -4.85 -14.32
CA GLN A 38 1.31 -4.75 -14.60
C GLN A 38 0.46 -5.10 -13.36
N GLY A 39 0.86 -6.11 -12.59
CA GLY A 39 0.15 -6.50 -11.37
C GLY A 39 0.24 -5.44 -10.27
N ASP A 40 1.33 -4.66 -10.18
CA ASP A 40 1.45 -3.52 -9.26
C ASP A 40 0.49 -2.39 -9.69
N LEU A 41 0.45 -2.07 -10.98
CA LEU A 41 -0.44 -1.02 -11.51
C LEU A 41 -1.92 -1.39 -11.34
N ASP A 42 -2.31 -2.62 -11.68
CA ASP A 42 -3.69 -3.08 -11.56
C ASP A 42 -4.16 -3.12 -10.09
N ALA A 43 -3.26 -3.52 -9.17
CA ALA A 43 -3.54 -3.53 -7.74
C ALA A 43 -3.72 -2.11 -7.18
N ARG A 44 -2.93 -1.13 -7.65
CA ARG A 44 -3.09 0.27 -7.26
C ARG A 44 -4.44 0.83 -7.69
N GLU A 45 -4.84 0.56 -8.93
CA GLU A 45 -6.13 1.04 -9.43
C GLU A 45 -7.30 0.40 -8.66
N THR A 46 -7.25 -0.93 -8.50
CA THR A 46 -8.25 -1.68 -7.73
C THR A 46 -8.34 -1.16 -6.29
N GLY A 47 -7.20 -0.88 -5.65
CA GLY A 47 -7.15 -0.32 -4.29
C GLY A 47 -7.87 1.02 -4.18
N ARG A 48 -7.80 1.89 -5.20
CA ARG A 48 -8.52 3.17 -5.20
C ARG A 48 -10.03 3.00 -5.31
N VAL A 49 -10.48 2.01 -6.10
CA VAL A 49 -11.90 1.68 -6.22
C VAL A 49 -12.44 1.21 -4.88
N VAL A 50 -11.78 0.22 -4.27
CA VAL A 50 -12.19 -0.32 -2.96
C VAL A 50 -12.17 0.76 -1.88
N ALA A 51 -11.15 1.63 -1.86
CA ALA A 51 -11.07 2.72 -0.88
C ALA A 51 -12.29 3.66 -0.92
N ARG A 52 -12.81 3.99 -2.12
CA ARG A 52 -14.03 4.80 -2.25
C ARG A 52 -15.24 4.07 -1.67
N HIS A 53 -15.43 2.80 -2.02
CA HIS A 53 -16.53 2.01 -1.49
C HIS A 53 -16.47 1.87 0.04
N CYS A 54 -15.28 1.64 0.60
CA CYS A 54 -15.10 1.58 2.05
C CYS A 54 -15.41 2.92 2.73
N TRP A 55 -15.02 4.04 2.12
CA TRP A 55 -15.31 5.37 2.64
C TRP A 55 -16.81 5.66 2.63
N ASP A 56 -17.50 5.40 1.52
CA ASP A 56 -18.95 5.58 1.41
C ASP A 56 -19.70 4.70 2.43
N HIS A 57 -19.27 3.45 2.58
CA HIS A 57 -19.85 2.54 3.56
C HIS A 57 -19.62 3.01 5.01
N ALA A 58 -18.40 3.47 5.32
CA ALA A 58 -18.09 4.01 6.63
C ALA A 58 -18.95 5.25 6.95
N GLN A 59 -19.13 6.16 5.98
CA GLN A 59 -20.00 7.32 6.14
C GLN A 59 -21.45 6.90 6.43
N ALA A 60 -21.99 5.91 5.72
CA ALA A 60 -23.34 5.40 5.97
C ALA A 60 -23.50 4.82 7.40
N LEU A 61 -22.51 4.04 7.86
CA LEU A 61 -22.48 3.50 9.22
C LEU A 61 -22.45 4.62 10.28
N PHE A 62 -21.65 5.67 10.06
CA PHE A 62 -21.56 6.78 11.00
C PHE A 62 -22.77 7.73 10.96
N ALA A 63 -23.46 7.81 9.82
CA ALA A 63 -24.70 8.56 9.68
C ALA A 63 -25.91 7.84 10.32
N GLY A 64 -25.80 6.52 10.56
CA GLY A 64 -26.90 5.69 11.06
C GLY A 64 -27.87 5.25 9.95
N ASP A 65 -27.44 5.31 8.69
CA ASP A 65 -28.24 4.96 7.51
C ASP A 65 -28.14 3.46 7.15
N SER A 66 -27.70 2.63 8.10
CA SER A 66 -27.40 1.20 7.94
C SER A 66 -28.41 0.29 8.63
#